data_AF-A0A7S3BW24-F1
#
_entry.id   AF-A0A7S3BW24-F1
#
_cell.length_a   1.000
_cell.length_b   1.000
_cell.length_c   1.000
_cell.angle_alpha   90.00
_cell.angle_beta   90.00
_cell.angle_gamma   90.00
#
_symmetry.space_group_name_H-M   'P 1'
#
loop_
_entity.id
_entity.type
_entity.pdbx_description
1 polymer ?
#
loop_
_entity_poly.entity_id
_entity_poly.type
_entity_poly.pdbx_seq_one_letter_code
_entity_poly.pdbx_strand_id
1 'polypeptide(L)'
;GDYNVTPRLRLAAARGELCLSEEGDASVEVLEAAFDVEVDVLAAHGAVATFDPARQSWDPPAAAGVCLDVTVLDAETGELVASHRGSALRQQVRRGVAVGACSVALPPARARLWSAESPALYRVVLSLVNEAAGVALVTEETEAGLREVCVADGELRVNGMRATIRGANRHEHDAVRGKALTYESMKLDGALLKRANFNAVRCSHYPNSQLWYALCDRIGLYVFDEANLETHGFHELDGYPNAELTRDPQWAAALLE
;
A
#
# COMPACT_ATOMS: atom_id res chain seq x y z
N GLY A 1 -3.45 16.61 23.14
CA GLY A 1 -2.43 15.63 23.51
C GLY A 1 -2.17 14.88 22.24
N ASP A 2 -1.12 15.25 21.53
CA ASP A 2 -1.04 15.01 20.09
C ASP A 2 -0.42 13.63 19.89
N TYR A 3 -1.25 12.67 19.50
CA TYR A 3 -0.81 11.33 19.12
C TYR A 3 -0.29 11.39 17.69
N ASN A 4 0.89 10.82 17.43
CA ASN A 4 1.37 10.59 16.08
C ASN A 4 1.01 9.17 15.67
N VAL A 5 0.11 9.04 14.70
CA VAL A 5 -0.27 7.74 14.12
C VAL A 5 0.51 7.59 12.83
N THR A 6 1.29 6.51 12.69
CA THR A 6 1.87 6.14 11.40
C THR A 6 1.13 4.89 10.93
N PRO A 7 0.09 5.03 10.09
CA PRO A 7 -0.66 3.87 9.65
C PRO A 7 0.23 2.97 8.78
N ARG A 8 0.19 1.66 9.05
CA ARG A 8 0.84 0.63 8.21
C ARG A 8 -0.23 -0.32 7.71
N LEU A 9 -1.00 0.13 6.72
CA LEU A 9 -2.06 -0.68 6.13
C LEU A 9 -1.44 -1.91 5.45
N ARG A 10 -1.76 -3.11 5.97
CA ARG A 10 -1.42 -4.38 5.33
C ARG A 10 -2.67 -4.97 4.72
N LEU A 11 -2.94 -4.60 3.46
CA LEU A 11 -4.06 -5.12 2.68
C LEU A 11 -3.92 -6.64 2.50
N ALA A 12 -4.71 -7.43 3.22
CA ALA A 12 -4.90 -8.84 2.88
C ALA A 12 -6.03 -8.95 1.85
N ALA A 13 -5.69 -9.48 0.69
CA ALA A 13 -6.50 -9.53 -0.51
C ALA A 13 -7.80 -10.35 -0.38
N ALA A 14 -8.74 -10.05 -1.27
CA ALA A 14 -9.94 -10.83 -1.52
C ALA A 14 -9.60 -12.22 -2.09
N ARG A 15 -10.35 -13.25 -1.70
CA ARG A 15 -10.41 -14.56 -2.37
C ARG A 15 -11.63 -14.60 -3.26
N GLY A 16 -11.41 -14.88 -4.55
CA GLY A 16 -12.48 -15.07 -5.52
C GLY A 16 -12.27 -16.35 -6.34
N GLU A 17 -13.35 -16.86 -6.89
CA GLU A 17 -13.34 -17.98 -7.84
C GLU A 17 -13.63 -17.47 -9.25
N LEU A 18 -12.92 -18.02 -10.23
CA LEU A 18 -13.15 -17.72 -11.64
C LEU A 18 -14.44 -18.42 -12.09
N CYS A 19 -15.42 -17.64 -12.51
CA CYS A 19 -16.65 -18.13 -13.11
C CYS A 19 -16.59 -17.94 -14.63
N LEU A 20 -17.04 -18.94 -15.37
CA LEU A 20 -17.22 -18.85 -16.81
C LEU A 20 -18.72 -18.93 -17.10
N SER A 21 -19.24 -17.95 -17.84
CA SER A 21 -20.62 -17.99 -18.32
C SER A 21 -20.80 -19.09 -19.39
N GLU A 22 -22.05 -19.48 -19.66
CA GLU A 22 -22.36 -20.40 -20.77
C GLU A 22 -21.94 -19.83 -22.14
N GLU A 23 -21.79 -18.51 -22.25
CA GLU A 23 -21.36 -17.78 -23.44
C GLU A 23 -19.82 -17.63 -23.53
N GLY A 24 -19.08 -18.08 -22.52
CA GLY A 24 -17.61 -18.06 -22.47
C GLY A 24 -16.99 -16.80 -21.87
N ASP A 25 -17.80 -15.90 -21.30
CA ASP A 25 -17.31 -14.72 -20.60
C ASP A 25 -16.77 -15.10 -19.22
N ALA A 26 -15.55 -14.65 -18.92
CA ALA A 26 -14.93 -14.85 -17.62
C ALA A 26 -15.30 -13.72 -16.66
N SER A 27 -15.77 -14.09 -15.47
CA SER A 27 -16.00 -13.19 -14.35
C SER A 27 -15.37 -13.76 -13.08
N VAL A 28 -15.21 -12.92 -12.07
CA VAL A 28 -14.68 -13.35 -10.77
C VAL A 28 -15.79 -13.17 -9.74
N GLU A 29 -16.25 -14.28 -9.16
CA GLU A 29 -17.12 -14.25 -8.01
C GLU A 29 -16.27 -14.04 -6.76
N VAL A 30 -16.56 -12.99 -6.00
CA VAL A 30 -15.90 -12.74 -4.71
C VAL A 30 -16.56 -13.62 -3.66
N LEU A 31 -15.77 -14.48 -3.01
CA LEU A 31 -16.25 -15.31 -1.90
C LEU A 31 -15.98 -14.65 -0.57
N GLU A 32 -14.77 -14.10 -0.41
CA GLU A 32 -14.33 -13.41 0.79
C GLU A 32 -13.54 -12.16 0.40
N ALA A 33 -13.83 -11.03 1.05
CA ALA A 33 -13.07 -9.81 0.91
C ALA A 33 -12.97 -9.12 2.26
N ALA A 34 -11.77 -8.66 2.62
CA ALA A 34 -11.55 -7.90 3.83
C ALA A 34 -10.46 -6.85 3.61
N PHE A 35 -10.49 -5.82 4.45
CA PHE A 35 -9.34 -4.97 4.67
C PHE A 35 -8.72 -5.33 6.02
N ASP A 36 -7.56 -5.98 5.97
CA ASP A 36 -6.70 -6.11 7.14
C ASP A 36 -5.95 -4.79 7.36
N VAL A 37 -6.07 -4.27 8.57
CA VAL A 37 -5.53 -2.97 8.97
C VAL A 37 -4.60 -3.20 10.14
N GLU A 38 -3.38 -2.70 10.03
CA GLU A 38 -2.41 -2.61 11.11
C GLU A 38 -2.01 -1.13 11.24
N VAL A 39 -1.94 -0.61 12.45
CA VAL A 39 -1.52 0.77 12.72
C VAL A 39 -0.49 0.77 13.83
N ASP A 40 0.60 1.48 13.59
CA ASP A 40 1.58 1.82 14.62
C ASP A 40 1.18 3.16 15.24
N VAL A 41 0.81 3.14 16.52
CA VAL A 41 0.46 4.31 17.32
C VAL A 41 1.65 4.65 18.20
N LEU A 42 2.33 5.74 17.86
CA LEU A 42 3.34 6.32 18.73
C LEU A 42 2.62 7.11 19.83
N ALA A 43 3.04 6.89 21.08
CA ALA A 43 2.41 7.51 22.23
C ALA A 43 2.39 9.05 22.11
N ALA A 44 1.37 9.67 22.70
CA ALA A 44 1.15 11.11 22.64
C ALA A 44 2.40 11.93 23.01
N HIS A 45 2.56 13.08 22.35
CA HIS A 45 3.57 14.05 22.71
C HIS A 45 3.43 14.45 24.21
N GLY A 46 4.47 14.20 25.00
CA GLY A 46 4.49 14.43 26.46
C GLY A 46 4.21 13.19 27.32
N ALA A 47 3.92 12.03 26.73
CA ALA A 47 3.80 10.78 27.45
C ALA A 47 5.19 10.27 27.90
N VAL A 48 5.35 9.98 29.19
CA VAL A 48 6.65 9.62 29.79
C VAL A 48 6.76 8.11 29.86
N ALA A 49 7.79 7.54 29.24
CA ALA A 49 8.14 6.14 29.43
C ALA A 49 8.58 5.90 30.88
N THR A 50 8.15 4.79 31.48
CA THR A 50 8.54 4.40 32.84
C THR A 50 9.64 3.37 32.77
N PHE A 51 10.74 3.57 33.48
CA PHE A 51 11.82 2.58 33.52
C PHE A 51 11.49 1.43 34.49
N ASP A 52 11.54 0.18 34.01
CA ASP A 52 11.45 -1.04 34.81
C ASP A 52 12.87 -1.49 35.23
N PRO A 53 13.26 -1.28 36.50
CA PRO A 53 14.59 -1.63 36.98
C PRO A 53 14.84 -3.15 37.10
N ALA A 54 13.79 -3.98 37.16
CA ALA A 54 13.93 -5.43 37.23
C ALA A 54 14.27 -6.04 35.85
N ARG A 55 13.76 -5.43 34.78
CA ARG A 55 14.02 -5.85 33.38
C ARG A 55 15.09 -5.01 32.68
N GLN A 56 15.55 -3.92 33.31
CA GLN A 56 16.44 -2.92 32.72
C GLN A 56 15.92 -2.39 31.37
N SER A 57 14.62 -2.15 31.29
CA SER A 57 13.94 -1.71 30.06
C SER A 57 13.01 -0.54 30.33
N TRP A 58 12.73 0.27 29.31
CA TRP A 58 11.71 1.32 29.37
C TRP A 58 10.37 0.75 28.93
N ASP A 59 9.36 0.88 29.78
CA ASP A 59 7.97 0.62 29.45
C ASP A 59 7.39 1.86 28.76
N PRO A 60 6.89 1.74 27.53
CA PRO A 60 6.19 2.85 26.89
C PRO A 60 4.96 3.27 27.70
N PRO A 61 4.54 4.55 27.59
CA PRO A 61 3.25 4.96 28.12
C PRO A 61 2.15 4.13 27.46
N ALA A 62 1.26 3.57 28.28
CA ALA A 62 0.15 2.76 27.79
C ALA A 62 -0.78 3.62 26.92
N ALA A 63 -1.15 3.12 25.73
CA ALA A 63 -2.27 3.66 24.95
C ALA A 63 -3.61 3.23 25.57
N ALA A 64 -3.78 3.48 26.88
CA ALA A 64 -4.96 3.09 27.63
C ALA A 64 -6.13 4.04 27.33
N GLY A 65 -7.34 3.50 27.21
CA GLY A 65 -8.56 4.28 26.93
C GLY A 65 -8.64 4.81 25.50
N VAL A 66 -7.94 4.15 24.57
CA VAL A 66 -7.93 4.49 23.15
C VAL A 66 -8.14 3.22 22.32
N CYS A 67 -8.99 3.32 21.30
CA CYS A 67 -9.28 2.24 20.36
C CYS A 67 -9.17 2.69 18.90
N LEU A 68 -9.10 1.72 18.00
CA LEU A 68 -9.10 1.93 16.55
C LEU A 68 -10.50 1.68 15.98
N ASP A 69 -11.00 2.69 15.27
CA ASP A 69 -12.17 2.60 14.41
C ASP A 69 -11.71 2.63 12.94
N VAL A 70 -12.33 1.81 12.10
CA VAL A 70 -12.07 1.75 10.66
C VAL A 70 -13.39 1.87 9.91
N THR A 71 -13.42 2.76 8.94
CA THR A 71 -14.56 2.95 8.03
C THR A 71 -14.10 2.77 6.59
N VAL A 72 -14.82 1.95 5.85
CA VAL A 72 -14.55 1.66 4.44
C VAL A 72 -15.68 2.25 3.61
N LEU A 73 -15.35 3.19 2.75
CA LEU A 73 -16.27 3.85 1.82
C LEU A 73 -15.92 3.46 0.39
N ASP A 74 -16.91 3.36 -0.51
CA ASP A 74 -16.63 3.35 -1.95
C ASP A 74 -16.02 4.71 -2.33
N ALA A 75 -14.87 4.71 -3.02
CA ALA A 75 -14.13 5.93 -3.28
C ALA A 75 -14.81 6.84 -4.33
N GLU A 76 -15.68 6.26 -5.17
CA GLU A 76 -16.39 6.97 -6.23
C GLU A 76 -17.71 7.57 -5.71
N THR A 77 -18.50 6.78 -4.99
CA THR A 77 -19.83 7.21 -4.52
C THR A 77 -19.81 7.82 -3.12
N GLY A 78 -18.77 7.52 -2.32
CA GLY A 78 -18.69 7.91 -0.90
C GLY A 78 -19.61 7.09 0.01
N GLU A 79 -20.29 6.06 -0.51
CA GLU A 79 -21.19 5.23 0.28
C GLU A 79 -20.43 4.35 1.28
N LEU A 80 -21.00 4.19 2.49
CA LEU A 80 -20.48 3.28 3.49
C LEU A 80 -20.58 1.83 3.01
N VAL A 81 -19.44 1.14 2.92
CA VAL A 81 -19.34 -0.27 2.52
C VAL A 81 -19.29 -1.18 3.73
N ALA A 82 -18.38 -0.89 4.67
CA ALA A 82 -18.18 -1.62 5.90
C ALA A 82 -17.56 -0.72 6.98
N SER A 83 -17.67 -1.13 8.23
CA SER A 83 -16.96 -0.47 9.33
C SER A 83 -16.67 -1.44 10.47
N HIS A 84 -15.64 -1.13 11.23
CA HIS A 84 -15.26 -1.81 12.45
C HIS A 84 -14.99 -0.76 13.53
N ARG A 85 -15.40 -1.01 14.77
CA ARG A 85 -15.22 -0.07 15.87
C ARG A 85 -14.67 -0.74 17.11
N GLY A 86 -13.91 0.02 17.90
CA GLY A 86 -13.46 -0.40 19.22
C GLY A 86 -12.35 -1.43 19.19
N SER A 87 -11.51 -1.47 18.15
CA SER A 87 -10.38 -2.39 18.12
C SER A 87 -9.35 -1.98 19.17
N ALA A 88 -9.09 -2.88 20.12
CA ALA A 88 -8.14 -2.65 21.19
C ALA A 88 -6.69 -2.55 20.67
N LEU A 89 -5.92 -1.62 21.23
CA LEU A 89 -4.50 -1.48 20.93
C LEU A 89 -3.67 -2.43 21.82
N ARG A 90 -2.68 -3.09 21.22
CA ARG A 90 -1.74 -3.98 21.92
C ARG A 90 -0.37 -3.31 21.99
N GLN A 91 0.22 -3.25 23.18
CA GLN A 91 1.52 -2.61 23.35
C GLN A 91 2.67 -3.53 22.92
N GLN A 92 3.55 -3.05 22.04
CA GLN A 92 4.80 -3.74 21.71
C GLN A 92 5.97 -3.18 22.53
N VAL A 93 6.41 -3.96 23.51
CA VAL A 93 7.44 -3.61 24.50
C VAL A 93 8.79 -3.24 23.86
N ARG A 94 9.17 -3.86 22.74
CA ARG A 94 10.51 -3.64 22.13
C ARG A 94 10.68 -2.32 21.38
N ARG A 95 9.60 -1.60 21.04
CA ARG A 95 9.68 -0.39 20.20
C ARG A 95 9.07 0.85 20.84
N GLY A 96 8.44 0.73 22.00
CA GLY A 96 7.76 1.87 22.60
C GLY A 96 6.42 2.22 21.92
N VAL A 97 5.90 1.35 21.05
CA VAL A 97 4.78 1.59 20.14
C VAL A 97 3.56 0.77 20.56
N ALA A 98 2.37 1.36 20.52
CA ALA A 98 1.12 0.61 20.59
C ALA A 98 0.67 0.23 19.18
N VAL A 99 0.29 -1.02 18.96
CA VAL A 99 -0.13 -1.54 17.65
C VAL A 99 -1.62 -1.84 17.72
N GLY A 100 -2.39 -1.22 16.84
CA GLY A 100 -3.78 -1.58 16.58
C GLY A 100 -3.86 -2.49 15.37
N ALA A 101 -4.64 -3.55 15.44
CA ALA A 101 -4.90 -4.40 14.28
C ALA A 101 -6.35 -4.84 14.26
N CYS A 102 -6.98 -4.77 13.08
CA CYS A 102 -8.33 -5.25 12.87
C CYS A 102 -8.52 -5.72 11.44
N SER A 103 -9.50 -6.60 11.24
CA SER A 103 -9.96 -6.99 9.92
C SER A 103 -11.37 -6.44 9.71
N VAL A 104 -11.59 -5.79 8.57
CA VAL A 104 -12.90 -5.28 8.16
C VAL A 104 -13.40 -6.09 6.98
N ALA A 105 -14.26 -7.06 7.26
CA ALA A 105 -14.89 -7.86 6.21
C ALA A 105 -15.87 -7.00 5.39
N LEU A 106 -15.81 -7.18 4.07
CA LEU A 106 -16.72 -6.56 3.13
C LEU A 106 -17.82 -7.55 2.75
N PRO A 107 -19.08 -7.11 2.60
CA PRO A 107 -20.11 -7.94 2.00
C PRO A 107 -19.67 -8.34 0.57
N PRO A 108 -19.65 -9.64 0.20
CA PRO A 108 -19.18 -10.07 -1.11
C PRO A 108 -19.86 -9.35 -2.29
N ALA A 109 -21.18 -9.13 -2.20
CA ALA A 109 -21.95 -8.39 -3.19
C ALA A 109 -21.56 -6.90 -3.34
N ARG A 110 -20.75 -6.35 -2.42
CA ARG A 110 -20.26 -4.96 -2.44
C ARG A 110 -18.73 -4.88 -2.56
N ALA A 111 -18.06 -6.03 -2.75
CA ALA A 111 -16.63 -6.14 -2.92
C ALA A 111 -16.27 -6.07 -4.42
N ARG A 112 -16.04 -4.87 -4.93
CA ARG A 112 -15.55 -4.60 -6.27
C ARG A 112 -14.04 -4.78 -6.30
N LEU A 113 -13.56 -5.59 -7.22
CA LEU A 113 -12.14 -5.84 -7.41
C LEU A 113 -11.49 -4.72 -8.24
N TRP A 114 -10.25 -4.40 -7.90
CA TRP A 114 -9.38 -3.52 -8.65
C TRP A 114 -8.61 -4.30 -9.71
N SER A 115 -8.55 -3.76 -10.93
CA SER A 115 -7.65 -4.18 -12.01
C SER A 115 -7.29 -2.97 -12.87
N ALA A 116 -6.37 -3.13 -13.83
CA ALA A 116 -6.04 -2.05 -14.76
C ALA A 116 -7.24 -1.68 -15.68
N GLU A 117 -8.16 -2.61 -15.89
CA GLU A 117 -9.37 -2.47 -16.68
C GLU A 117 -10.55 -1.91 -15.85
N SER A 118 -10.62 -2.27 -14.57
CA SER A 118 -11.66 -1.84 -13.62
C SER A 118 -11.03 -1.36 -12.31
N PRO A 119 -10.60 -0.09 -12.22
CA PRO A 119 -9.86 0.43 -11.07
C PRO A 119 -10.78 0.81 -9.90
N ALA A 120 -11.55 -0.16 -9.38
CA ALA A 120 -12.40 0.08 -8.22
C ALA A 120 -11.56 0.35 -6.96
N LEU A 121 -11.84 1.47 -6.30
CA LEU A 121 -11.12 1.92 -5.10
C LEU A 121 -12.08 2.13 -3.94
N TYR A 122 -11.55 1.96 -2.74
CA TYR A 122 -12.19 2.27 -1.48
C TYR A 122 -11.41 3.34 -0.74
N ARG A 123 -12.10 4.27 -0.10
CA ARG A 123 -11.50 5.15 0.91
C ARG A 123 -11.56 4.44 2.26
N VAL A 124 -10.41 4.11 2.81
CA VAL A 124 -10.25 3.48 4.12
C VAL A 124 -9.87 4.59 5.11
N VAL A 125 -10.80 4.92 5.99
CA VAL A 125 -10.65 5.94 7.03
C VAL A 125 -10.33 5.25 8.36
N LEU A 126 -9.22 5.65 8.95
CA LEU A 126 -8.68 5.12 10.20
C LEU A 126 -8.80 6.18 11.28
N SER A 127 -9.54 5.92 12.34
CA SER A 127 -9.73 6.87 13.44
C SER A 127 -9.25 6.26 14.74
N LEU A 128 -8.34 6.97 15.41
CA LEU A 128 -7.96 6.69 16.78
C LEU A 128 -8.95 7.39 17.70
N VAL A 129 -9.71 6.66 18.53
CA VAL A 129 -10.82 7.20 19.32
C VAL A 129 -10.53 7.08 20.81
N ASN A 130 -10.79 8.16 21.56
CA ASN A 130 -10.81 8.10 23.01
C ASN A 130 -12.08 7.37 23.47
N GLU A 131 -11.93 6.24 24.15
CA GLU A 131 -13.06 5.38 24.55
C GLU A 131 -14.01 6.07 25.55
N ALA A 132 -13.46 6.88 26.46
CA ALA A 132 -14.26 7.53 27.51
C ALA A 132 -15.06 8.73 26.98
N ALA A 133 -14.47 9.52 26.07
CA ALA A 133 -15.10 10.68 25.49
C ALA A 133 -15.91 10.36 24.22
N GLY A 134 -15.61 9.24 23.55
CA GLY A 134 -16.18 8.89 22.25
C GLY A 134 -15.74 9.82 21.11
N VAL A 135 -14.62 10.51 21.27
CA VAL A 135 -14.13 11.53 20.30
C VAL A 135 -12.89 11.01 19.58
N ALA A 136 -12.85 11.23 18.26
CA ALA A 136 -11.67 10.95 17.45
C ALA A 136 -10.51 11.88 17.85
N LEU A 137 -9.36 11.29 18.17
CA LEU A 137 -8.12 11.96 18.49
C LEU A 137 -7.31 12.29 17.23
N VAL A 138 -7.26 11.33 16.30
CA VAL A 138 -6.55 11.41 15.02
C VAL A 138 -7.39 10.67 13.99
N THR A 139 -7.40 11.17 12.75
CA THR A 139 -8.01 10.47 11.62
C THR A 139 -7.10 10.58 10.41
N GLU A 140 -6.81 9.44 9.81
CA GLU A 140 -6.03 9.31 8.58
C GLU A 140 -6.89 8.59 7.54
N GLU A 141 -6.63 8.85 6.26
CA GLU A 141 -7.31 8.14 5.17
C GLU A 141 -6.36 7.75 4.06
N THR A 142 -6.71 6.66 3.37
CA THR A 142 -5.98 6.18 2.20
C THR A 142 -6.93 5.51 1.23
N GLU A 143 -6.57 5.50 -0.05
CA GLU A 143 -7.31 4.75 -1.07
C GLU A 143 -6.70 3.36 -1.23
N ALA A 144 -7.56 2.34 -1.37
CA ALA A 144 -7.14 0.96 -1.52
C ALA A 144 -7.99 0.22 -2.56
N GLY A 145 -7.33 -0.53 -3.44
CA GLY A 145 -7.97 -1.42 -4.41
C GLY A 145 -7.87 -2.89 -3.99
N LEU A 146 -9.01 -3.59 -3.94
CA LEU A 146 -9.06 -5.02 -3.62
C LEU A 146 -8.61 -5.85 -4.81
N ARG A 147 -7.48 -6.54 -4.69
CA ARG A 147 -6.96 -7.38 -5.77
C ARG A 147 -6.14 -8.53 -5.21
N GLU A 148 -6.17 -9.65 -5.89
CA GLU A 148 -5.24 -10.74 -5.69
C GLU A 148 -4.23 -10.74 -6.83
N VAL A 149 -2.94 -10.89 -6.52
CA VAL A 149 -1.88 -11.08 -7.52
C VAL A 149 -1.12 -12.34 -7.14
N CYS A 150 -1.04 -13.29 -8.06
CA CYS A 150 -0.32 -14.53 -7.83
C CYS A 150 0.41 -15.01 -9.09
N VAL A 151 1.39 -15.88 -8.90
CA VAL A 151 1.99 -16.66 -9.99
C VAL A 151 1.61 -18.11 -9.76
N ALA A 152 0.83 -18.68 -10.69
CA ALA A 152 0.39 -20.07 -10.65
C ALA A 152 0.56 -20.68 -12.04
N ASP A 153 1.09 -21.91 -12.08
CA ASP A 153 1.35 -22.66 -13.32
C ASP A 153 2.17 -21.89 -14.36
N GLY A 154 3.10 -21.05 -13.90
CA GLY A 154 3.95 -20.21 -14.76
C GLY A 154 3.28 -18.96 -15.31
N GLU A 155 2.06 -18.63 -14.85
CA GLU A 155 1.31 -17.45 -15.30
C GLU A 155 1.15 -16.43 -14.18
N LEU A 156 1.41 -15.15 -14.49
CA LEU A 156 0.97 -14.05 -13.65
C LEU A 156 -0.55 -13.93 -13.76
N ARG A 157 -1.22 -13.94 -12.61
CA ARG A 157 -2.67 -13.80 -12.50
C ARG A 157 -3.03 -12.60 -11.63
N VAL A 158 -4.06 -11.88 -12.06
CA VAL A 158 -4.71 -10.83 -11.27
C VAL A 158 -6.16 -11.25 -11.10
N ASN A 159 -6.61 -11.38 -9.86
CA ASN A 159 -7.95 -11.84 -9.50
C ASN A 159 -8.28 -13.20 -10.17
N GLY A 160 -7.37 -14.18 -10.07
CA GLY A 160 -7.50 -15.51 -10.68
C GLY A 160 -7.35 -15.57 -12.21
N MET A 161 -7.42 -14.43 -12.92
CA MET A 161 -7.33 -14.34 -14.38
C MET A 161 -5.90 -14.10 -14.86
N ARG A 162 -5.51 -14.72 -15.98
CA ARG A 162 -4.20 -14.51 -16.61
C ARG A 162 -4.01 -13.05 -17.02
N ALA A 163 -2.99 -12.40 -16.46
CA ALA A 163 -2.65 -11.02 -16.81
C ALA A 163 -1.75 -10.99 -18.04
N THR A 164 -2.14 -10.21 -19.05
CA THR A 164 -1.27 -9.89 -20.20
C THR A 164 -0.72 -8.48 -20.03
N ILE A 165 0.59 -8.38 -19.79
CA ILE A 165 1.27 -7.10 -19.56
C ILE A 165 1.55 -6.41 -20.90
N ARG A 166 0.90 -5.26 -21.09
CA ARG A 166 1.20 -4.28 -22.14
C ARG A 166 1.86 -3.10 -21.45
N GLY A 167 3.18 -3.20 -21.27
CA GLY A 167 3.95 -2.31 -20.42
C GLY A 167 4.86 -1.35 -21.19
N ALA A 168 5.12 -0.18 -20.58
CA ALA A 168 6.16 0.75 -21.01
C ALA A 168 7.10 1.09 -19.83
N ASN A 169 8.37 1.37 -20.13
CA ASN A 169 9.27 2.00 -19.16
C ASN A 169 9.02 3.51 -19.18
N ARG A 170 8.99 4.13 -18.01
CA ARG A 170 8.80 5.57 -17.87
C ARG A 170 9.84 6.13 -16.91
N HIS A 171 10.69 7.02 -17.41
CA HIS A 171 11.48 7.91 -16.57
C HIS A 171 10.67 9.15 -16.19
N GLU A 172 10.92 9.65 -14.99
CA GLU A 172 10.51 10.99 -14.59
C GLU A 172 11.40 12.03 -15.31
N HIS A 173 10.94 12.48 -16.48
CA HIS A 173 11.59 13.52 -17.28
C HIS A 173 10.61 14.52 -17.89
N ASP A 174 10.99 15.80 -17.85
CA ASP A 174 10.38 16.94 -18.54
C ASP A 174 11.48 17.69 -19.30
N ALA A 175 11.23 18.05 -20.55
CA ALA A 175 12.24 18.65 -21.44
C ALA A 175 12.76 20.02 -20.96
N VAL A 176 12.00 20.73 -20.11
CA VAL A 176 12.34 22.05 -19.59
C VAL A 176 12.76 21.97 -18.12
N ARG A 177 12.07 21.16 -17.31
CA ARG A 177 12.25 21.06 -15.86
C ARG A 177 13.19 19.93 -15.42
N GLY A 178 13.66 19.10 -16.34
CA GLY A 178 14.44 17.92 -16.01
C GLY A 178 13.60 16.92 -15.22
N LYS A 179 14.03 16.54 -14.00
CA LYS A 179 13.31 15.55 -13.17
C LYS A 179 12.20 16.15 -12.29
N ALA A 180 11.97 17.47 -12.34
CA ALA A 180 10.93 18.13 -11.56
C ALA A 180 9.59 18.14 -12.32
N LEU A 181 8.90 17.00 -12.34
CA LEU A 181 7.60 16.88 -13.01
C LEU A 181 6.49 17.58 -12.24
N THR A 182 5.48 18.01 -13.00
CA THR A 182 4.21 18.48 -12.43
C THR A 182 3.18 17.36 -12.44
N TYR A 183 2.16 17.46 -11.59
CA TYR A 183 1.03 16.52 -11.62
C TYR A 183 0.29 16.52 -12.97
N GLU A 184 0.23 17.66 -13.65
CA GLU A 184 -0.35 17.75 -15.01
C GLU A 184 0.46 16.94 -16.02
N SER A 185 1.79 16.98 -15.93
CA SER A 185 2.68 16.15 -16.77
C SER A 185 2.42 14.66 -16.53
N MET A 186 2.29 14.25 -15.26
CA MET A 186 1.96 12.86 -14.91
C MET A 186 0.59 12.43 -15.47
N LYS A 187 -0.44 13.27 -15.33
CA LYS A 187 -1.77 12.98 -15.92
C LYS A 187 -1.70 12.81 -17.42
N LEU A 188 -0.91 13.64 -18.12
CA LEU A 188 -0.72 13.52 -19.56
C LEU A 188 -0.06 12.18 -19.92
N ASP A 189 1.03 11.81 -19.24
CA ASP A 189 1.72 10.53 -19.45
C ASP A 189 0.76 9.35 -19.26
N GLY A 190 0.03 9.33 -18.14
CA GLY A 190 -0.94 8.28 -17.84
C GLY A 190 -2.06 8.20 -18.88
N ALA A 191 -2.61 9.34 -19.31
CA ALA A 191 -3.63 9.38 -20.34
C ALA A 191 -3.11 8.87 -21.70
N LEU A 192 -1.87 9.20 -22.07
CA LEU A 192 -1.25 8.72 -23.30
C LEU A 192 -1.02 7.21 -23.26
N LEU A 193 -0.53 6.66 -22.15
CA LEU A 193 -0.37 5.22 -21.95
C LEU A 193 -1.71 4.49 -22.14
N LYS A 194 -2.77 4.95 -21.46
CA LYS A 194 -4.11 4.34 -21.56
C LYS A 194 -4.66 4.43 -22.98
N ARG A 195 -4.54 5.58 -23.66
CA ARG A 195 -4.97 5.76 -25.07
C ARG A 195 -4.20 4.88 -26.05
N ALA A 196 -2.95 4.57 -25.74
CA ALA A 196 -2.12 3.66 -26.51
C ALA A 196 -2.31 2.18 -26.11
N ASN A 197 -3.33 1.86 -25.32
CA ASN A 197 -3.69 0.50 -24.86
C ASN A 197 -2.63 -0.17 -23.97
N PHE A 198 -1.77 0.61 -23.30
CA PHE A 198 -0.93 0.11 -22.22
C PHE A 198 -1.77 -0.08 -20.94
N ASN A 199 -1.48 -1.15 -20.21
CA ASN A 199 -2.08 -1.45 -18.92
C ASN A 199 -1.04 -1.51 -17.79
N ALA A 200 0.25 -1.34 -18.10
CA ALA A 200 1.32 -1.37 -17.12
C ALA A 200 2.39 -0.32 -17.38
N VAL A 201 3.10 0.06 -16.33
CA VAL A 201 4.27 0.93 -16.36
C VAL A 201 5.34 0.40 -15.42
N ARG A 202 6.60 0.49 -15.85
CA ARG A 202 7.76 0.24 -14.99
C ARG A 202 8.43 1.55 -14.61
N CYS A 203 8.65 1.75 -13.31
CA CYS A 203 9.34 2.89 -12.73
C CYS A 203 10.86 2.79 -12.95
N SER A 204 11.30 2.80 -14.21
CA SER A 204 12.72 2.75 -14.56
C SER A 204 13.44 4.02 -14.07
N HIS A 205 14.46 3.98 -13.21
CA HIS A 205 15.04 2.83 -12.49
C HIS A 205 15.09 3.13 -10.99
N TYR A 206 13.98 3.65 -10.46
CA TYR A 206 13.86 4.19 -9.12
C TYR A 206 12.39 4.43 -8.73
N PRO A 207 12.08 4.50 -7.43
CA PRO A 207 10.74 4.86 -6.97
C PRO A 207 10.35 6.24 -7.51
N ASN A 208 9.15 6.35 -8.06
CA ASN A 208 8.63 7.59 -8.62
C ASN A 208 7.98 8.47 -7.53
N SER A 209 7.43 9.63 -7.91
CA SER A 209 6.60 10.43 -7.01
C SER A 209 5.40 9.64 -6.46
N GLN A 210 5.07 9.81 -5.18
CA GLN A 210 3.85 9.25 -4.57
C GLN A 210 2.57 9.60 -5.35
N LEU A 211 2.54 10.78 -5.98
CA LEU A 211 1.42 11.22 -6.83
C LEU A 211 1.25 10.35 -8.08
N TRP A 212 2.34 9.74 -8.59
CA TRP A 212 2.28 8.84 -9.74
C TRP A 212 1.56 7.53 -9.38
N TYR A 213 1.84 6.94 -8.21
CA TYR A 213 1.17 5.72 -7.76
C TYR A 213 -0.32 5.98 -7.51
N ALA A 214 -0.66 7.05 -6.79
CA ALA A 214 -2.05 7.43 -6.55
C ALA A 214 -2.81 7.71 -7.87
N LEU A 215 -2.13 8.27 -8.88
CA LEU A 215 -2.70 8.42 -10.21
C LEU A 215 -2.93 7.06 -10.88
N CYS A 216 -1.93 6.16 -10.85
CA CYS A 216 -2.01 4.80 -11.42
C CYS A 216 -3.14 3.97 -10.79
N ASP A 217 -3.34 4.09 -9.48
CA ASP A 217 -4.45 3.47 -8.76
C ASP A 217 -5.79 3.89 -9.35
N ARG A 218 -5.98 5.20 -9.59
CA ARG A 218 -7.24 5.76 -10.11
C ARG A 218 -7.47 5.49 -11.60
N ILE A 219 -6.43 5.56 -12.43
CA ILE A 219 -6.59 5.37 -13.89
C ILE A 219 -6.46 3.90 -14.32
N GLY A 220 -6.09 3.02 -13.40
CA GLY A 220 -5.88 1.60 -13.64
C GLY A 220 -4.63 1.32 -14.47
N LEU A 221 -3.47 1.35 -13.82
CA LEU A 221 -2.20 0.85 -14.38
C LEU A 221 -1.52 -0.08 -13.39
N TYR A 222 -1.05 -1.24 -13.86
CA TYR A 222 -0.13 -2.07 -13.09
C TYR A 222 1.24 -1.39 -13.02
N VAL A 223 1.77 -1.22 -11.81
CA VAL A 223 3.06 -0.56 -11.59
C VAL A 223 4.10 -1.59 -11.18
N PHE A 224 5.21 -1.63 -11.90
CA PHE A 224 6.44 -2.29 -11.46
C PHE A 224 7.26 -1.24 -10.73
N ASP A 225 7.20 -1.26 -9.40
CA ASP A 225 8.00 -0.38 -8.55
C ASP A 225 9.42 -0.94 -8.45
N GLU A 226 10.41 -0.09 -8.70
CA GLU A 226 11.81 -0.50 -8.82
C GLU A 226 12.66 0.26 -7.81
N ALA A 227 13.48 -0.46 -7.05
CA ALA A 227 14.44 0.15 -6.13
C ALA A 227 15.44 1.02 -6.92
N ASN A 228 15.88 2.11 -6.30
CA ASN A 228 16.87 3.01 -6.89
C ASN A 228 18.29 2.42 -6.77
N LEU A 229 18.52 1.33 -7.49
CA LEU A 229 19.72 0.50 -7.39
C LEU A 229 20.19 0.13 -8.79
N GLU A 230 21.14 0.91 -9.30
CA GLU A 230 21.76 0.67 -10.60
C GLU A 230 23.28 0.90 -10.49
N THR A 231 24.07 -0.14 -10.75
CA THR A 231 25.55 -0.12 -10.69
C THR A 231 26.18 -0.30 -12.07
N HIS A 232 25.49 0.16 -13.12
CA HIS A 232 25.85 -0.09 -14.53
C HIS A 232 27.30 0.29 -14.84
N GLY A 233 27.76 1.47 -14.38
CA GLY A 233 29.12 1.97 -14.67
C GLY A 233 30.26 1.11 -14.13
N PHE A 234 30.00 0.18 -13.21
CA PHE A 234 31.01 -0.74 -12.71
C PHE A 234 31.32 -1.87 -13.72
N HIS A 235 30.50 -2.02 -14.78
CA HIS A 235 30.68 -3.03 -15.84
C HIS A 235 31.86 -2.73 -16.75
N GLU A 236 32.26 -1.47 -16.82
CA GLU A 236 33.23 -0.97 -17.79
C GLU A 236 34.62 -0.69 -17.16
N LEU A 237 34.77 -0.92 -15.85
CA LEU A 237 36.04 -0.79 -15.16
C LEU A 237 36.77 -2.13 -15.21
N ASP A 238 37.83 -2.23 -16.02
CA ASP A 238 38.74 -3.38 -16.05
C ASP A 238 39.20 -3.71 -14.62
N GLY A 239 38.81 -4.90 -14.14
CA GLY A 239 39.17 -5.41 -12.81
C GLY A 239 38.09 -5.28 -11.72
N TYR A 240 36.95 -4.64 -12.00
CA TYR A 240 35.81 -4.59 -11.08
C TYR A 240 34.65 -5.40 -11.67
N PRO A 241 34.53 -6.71 -11.39
CA PRO A 241 33.35 -7.46 -11.82
C PRO A 241 32.13 -6.87 -11.12
N ASN A 242 31.13 -6.48 -11.90
CA ASN A 242 29.75 -6.00 -11.61
C ASN A 242 28.99 -6.52 -10.42
N ALA A 243 29.54 -7.57 -9.85
CA ALA A 243 29.03 -8.20 -8.70
C ALA A 243 29.74 -7.75 -7.42
N GLU A 244 30.75 -6.89 -7.44
CA GLU A 244 31.42 -6.50 -6.20
C GLU A 244 30.50 -5.69 -5.31
N LEU A 245 29.88 -4.59 -5.76
CA LEU A 245 29.00 -3.83 -4.85
C LEU A 245 27.79 -4.62 -4.37
N THR A 246 27.09 -5.33 -5.26
CA THR A 246 25.88 -6.09 -4.88
C THR A 246 26.17 -7.43 -4.23
N ARG A 247 27.41 -7.96 -4.27
CA ARG A 247 27.83 -9.16 -3.52
C ARG A 247 28.73 -8.88 -2.33
N ASP A 248 29.24 -7.66 -2.19
CA ASP A 248 30.07 -7.25 -1.05
C ASP A 248 29.15 -6.93 0.14
N PRO A 249 29.22 -7.72 1.23
CA PRO A 249 28.42 -7.49 2.42
C PRO A 249 28.61 -6.09 3.04
N GLN A 250 29.72 -5.40 2.75
CA GLN A 250 29.94 -4.02 3.21
C GLN A 250 28.90 -3.04 2.69
N TRP A 251 28.33 -3.31 1.51
CA TRP A 251 27.31 -2.47 0.88
C TRP A 251 25.89 -2.88 1.23
N ALA A 252 25.68 -4.03 1.88
CA ALA A 252 24.35 -4.57 2.17
C ALA A 252 23.45 -3.59 2.93
N ALA A 253 24.01 -2.80 3.85
CA ALA A 253 23.25 -1.78 4.58
C ALA A 253 22.64 -0.73 3.64
N ALA A 254 23.40 -0.25 2.65
CA ALA A 254 22.92 0.76 1.70
C ALA A 254 21.92 0.20 0.66
N LEU A 255 21.93 -1.12 0.40
CA LEU A 255 21.01 -1.77 -0.54
C LEU A 255 19.69 -2.21 0.11
N LEU A 256 19.66 -2.33 1.44
CA LEU A 256 18.50 -2.79 2.22
C LEU A 256 17.72 -1.66 2.90
N GLU A 257 18.25 -0.43 2.88
CA GLU A 257 17.54 0.79 3.29
C GLU A 257 16.41 1.14 2.31
#